data_AF-A0A943FY25-F1
#
_entry.id   AF-A0A943FY25-F1
#
_cell.length_a   1.000
_cell.length_b   1.000
_cell.length_c   1.000
_cell.angle_alpha   90.00
_cell.angle_beta   90.00
_cell.angle_gamma   90.00
#
_symmetry.space_group_name_H-M   'P 1'
#
loop_
_entity.id
_entity.type
_entity.pdbx_description
1 polymer ?
#
loop_
_entity_poly.entity_id
_entity_poly.type
_entity_poly.pdbx_seq_one_letter_code
_entity_poly.pdbx_strand_id
1 'polypeptide(L)'
;MRYFASSKLTYEELWEVIFDYVNKKYDIDKFKVIFVSGDGAPGIKNYTNCFPNARFVLDSFHYIKKHLKYIFKDDIKLINIADDYIRNDLLDDFKTLVKYQIEKYPEQKNT
;
A
#
# COMPACT_ATOMS: atom_id res chain seq x y z
N MET A 1 3.53 -4.01 21.00
CA MET A 1 2.64 -3.76 19.85
C MET A 1 1.33 -3.20 20.38
N ARG A 2 0.78 -2.12 19.79
CA ARG A 2 -0.50 -1.52 20.21
C ARG A 2 -1.48 -1.65 19.07
N TYR A 3 -2.68 -2.13 19.37
CA TYR A 3 -3.75 -2.32 18.39
C TYR A 3 -4.88 -1.33 18.68
N PHE A 4 -5.48 -0.80 17.61
CA PHE A 4 -6.64 0.08 17.66
C PHE A 4 -7.71 -0.53 16.76
N ALA A 5 -8.89 -0.77 17.32
CA ALA A 5 -10.04 -1.29 16.59
C ALA A 5 -11.30 -0.81 17.31
N SER A 6 -12.31 -0.43 16.54
CA SER A 6 -13.62 -0.05 17.06
C SER A 6 -14.69 -0.36 16.04
N SER A 7 -15.83 -0.87 16.50
CA SER A 7 -17.04 -1.00 15.69
C SER A 7 -17.99 0.19 15.83
N LYS A 8 -17.66 1.15 16.69
CA LYS A 8 -18.49 2.33 16.99
C LYS A 8 -17.97 3.60 16.34
N LEU A 9 -16.65 3.70 16.16
CA LEU A 9 -16.01 4.89 15.62
C LEU A 9 -15.99 4.83 14.09
N THR A 10 -16.09 5.98 13.45
CA THR A 10 -15.74 6.13 12.04
C THR A 10 -14.23 5.93 11.84
N TYR A 11 -13.79 5.81 10.58
CA TYR A 11 -12.36 5.71 10.30
C TYR A 11 -11.61 6.98 10.72
N GLU A 12 -12.22 8.15 10.51
CA GLU A 12 -11.69 9.45 10.91
C GLU A 12 -11.50 9.52 12.42
N GLU A 13 -12.54 9.20 13.20
CA GLU A 13 -12.48 9.18 14.66
C GLU A 13 -11.45 8.17 15.17
N LEU A 14 -11.32 7.00 14.52
CA LEU A 14 -10.30 6.01 14.88
C LEU A 14 -8.88 6.54 14.63
N TRP A 15 -8.66 7.30 13.55
CA TRP A 15 -7.37 7.96 13.29
C TRP A 15 -7.04 9.04 14.33
N GLU A 16 -8.03 9.78 14.81
CA GLU A 16 -7.83 10.75 15.91
C GLU A 16 -7.38 10.05 17.20
N VAL A 17 -7.97 8.90 17.54
CA VAL A 17 -7.55 8.09 18.70
C VAL A 17 -6.10 7.62 18.53
N ILE A 18 -5.71 7.20 17.33
CA ILE A 18 -4.33 6.79 17.02
C ILE A 18 -3.39 7.99 17.16
N PHE A 19 -3.76 9.15 16.61
CA PHE A 19 -2.99 10.38 16.70
C PHE A 19 -2.75 10.81 18.13
N ASP A 20 -3.79 10.86 18.96
CA ASP A 20 -3.70 11.23 20.37
C ASP A 20 -2.73 10.30 21.12
N TYR A 21 -2.78 8.99 20.87
CA TYR A 21 -1.83 8.05 21.45
C TYR A 21 -0.39 8.32 21.02
N VAL A 22 -0.16 8.52 19.72
CA VAL A 22 1.19 8.72 19.17
C VAL A 22 1.76 10.04 19.67
N ASN A 23 0.98 11.13 19.64
CA ASN A 23 1.40 12.47 20.07
C ASN A 23 1.69 12.55 21.57
N LYS A 24 0.95 11.81 22.41
CA LYS A 24 1.23 11.72 23.85
C LYS A 24 2.48 10.91 24.16
N LYS A 25 2.78 9.90 23.33
CA LYS A 25 3.86 8.95 23.59
C LYS A 25 5.19 9.37 22.97
N TYR A 26 5.15 10.11 21.87
CA TYR A 26 6.31 10.49 21.10
C TYR A 26 6.25 11.97 20.73
N ASP A 27 7.43 12.59 20.67
CA ASP A 27 7.61 13.93 20.11
C ASP A 27 7.57 13.85 18.58
N ILE A 28 6.36 13.88 18.01
CA ILE A 28 6.11 13.67 16.59
C ILE A 28 6.77 14.72 15.71
N ASP A 29 7.02 15.92 16.24
CA ASP A 29 7.66 17.03 15.53
C ASP A 29 9.13 16.73 15.19
N LYS A 30 9.74 15.78 15.91
CA LYS A 30 11.10 15.30 15.61
C LYS A 30 11.14 14.24 14.51
N PHE A 31 10.00 13.71 14.08
CA PHE A 31 9.96 12.68 13.05
C PHE A 31 10.20 13.28 11.67
N LYS A 32 11.22 12.78 10.95
CA LYS A 32 11.49 13.18 9.56
C LYS A 32 10.38 12.73 8.62
N VAL A 33 9.81 11.55 8.88
CA VAL A 33 8.75 10.94 8.07
C VAL A 33 8.01 9.92 8.90
N ILE A 34 6.70 9.86 8.74
CA ILE A 34 5.83 8.79 9.22
C ILE A 34 5.40 7.98 8.00
N PHE A 35 5.53 6.66 8.06
CA PHE A 35 5.02 5.78 7.01
C PHE A 35 3.73 5.10 7.48
N VAL A 36 2.70 5.17 6.65
CA VAL A 36 1.42 4.46 6.87
C VAL A 36 1.36 3.31 5.89
N SER A 37 1.51 2.09 6.37
CA SER A 37 1.47 0.88 5.56
C SER A 37 0.08 0.24 5.60
N GLY A 38 -0.46 -0.14 4.44
CA GLY A 38 -1.72 -0.88 4.37
C GLY A 38 -2.17 -1.19 2.95
N ASP A 39 -3.45 -1.55 2.81
CA ASP A 39 -4.06 -1.99 1.56
C ASP A 39 -4.51 -0.84 0.64
N GLY A 40 -4.48 0.39 1.16
CA GLY A 40 -4.90 1.59 0.44
C GLY A 40 -6.42 1.77 0.36
N ALA A 41 -7.20 1.02 1.15
CA ALA A 41 -8.64 1.22 1.28
C ALA A 41 -8.95 2.64 1.80
N PRO A 42 -10.15 3.19 1.49
CA PRO A 42 -10.51 4.56 1.89
C PRO A 42 -10.28 4.84 3.38
N GLY A 43 -10.66 3.91 4.26
CA GLY A 43 -10.45 4.04 5.71
C GLY A 43 -8.99 4.17 6.12
N ILE A 44 -8.08 3.49 5.43
CA ILE A 44 -6.63 3.65 5.66
C ILE A 44 -6.19 5.03 5.16
N LYS A 45 -6.62 5.46 3.97
CA LYS A 45 -6.23 6.75 3.38
C LYS A 45 -6.69 7.98 4.16
N ASN A 46 -7.66 7.85 5.07
CA ASN A 46 -8.11 8.92 5.95
C ASN A 46 -7.06 9.40 6.96
N TYR A 47 -5.88 8.76 7.05
CA TYR A 47 -4.78 9.18 7.93
C TYR A 47 -4.33 10.63 7.71
N THR A 48 -4.53 11.19 6.51
CA THR A 48 -3.96 12.49 6.12
C THR A 48 -4.43 13.65 6.97
N ASN A 49 -5.64 13.56 7.56
CA ASN A 49 -6.14 14.59 8.47
C ASN A 49 -5.34 14.64 9.78
N CYS A 50 -4.87 13.48 10.26
CA CYS A 50 -4.10 13.35 11.49
C CYS A 50 -2.58 13.43 11.26
N PHE A 51 -2.12 12.91 10.13
CA PHE A 51 -0.70 12.85 9.76
C PHE A 51 -0.53 13.36 8.32
N PRO A 52 -0.66 14.68 8.07
CA PRO A 52 -0.67 15.25 6.72
C PRO A 52 0.65 15.05 5.96
N ASN A 53 1.77 14.92 6.68
CA ASN A 53 3.10 14.71 6.10
C ASN A 53 3.50 13.22 6.04
N ALA A 54 2.62 12.31 6.43
CA ALA A 54 2.92 10.88 6.35
C ALA A 54 2.90 10.40 4.90
N ARG A 55 3.71 9.37 4.63
CA ARG A 55 3.80 8.72 3.32
C ARG A 55 3.09 7.38 3.38
N PHE A 56 2.08 7.21 2.53
CA PHE A 56 1.45 5.92 2.33
C PHE A 56 2.42 4.94 1.63
N VAL A 57 2.42 3.70 2.10
CA VAL A 57 3.15 2.58 1.48
C VAL A 57 2.18 1.40 1.34
N LEU A 58 2.11 0.82 0.15
CA LEU A 58 1.34 -0.40 -0.06
C LEU A 58 2.04 -1.54 0.69
N ASP A 59 1.30 -2.28 1.52
CA ASP A 59 1.92 -3.39 2.25
C ASP A 59 2.34 -4.54 1.33
N SER A 60 3.32 -5.32 1.78
CA SER A 60 3.93 -6.39 0.99
C SER A 60 2.96 -7.51 0.61
N PHE A 61 1.93 -7.76 1.44
CA PHE A 61 0.91 -8.75 1.16
C PHE A 61 0.06 -8.30 -0.03
N HIS A 62 -0.46 -7.08 -0.01
CA HIS A 62 -1.25 -6.55 -1.12
C HIS A 62 -0.40 -6.40 -2.38
N TYR A 63 0.81 -5.88 -2.24
CA TYR A 63 1.76 -5.72 -3.34
C TYR A 63 2.03 -7.05 -4.07
N ILE A 64 2.55 -8.08 -3.37
CA ILE A 64 2.92 -9.36 -4.00
C ILE A 64 1.68 -10.21 -4.23
N LYS A 65 0.90 -10.48 -3.17
CA LYS A 65 -0.12 -11.54 -3.20
C LYS A 65 -1.42 -11.12 -3.86
N LYS A 66 -1.72 -9.83 -3.95
CA LYS A 66 -2.92 -9.34 -4.63
C LYS A 66 -2.58 -8.81 -6.01
N HIS A 67 -1.73 -7.80 -6.11
CA HIS A 67 -1.50 -7.10 -7.38
C HIS A 67 -0.62 -7.89 -8.34
N LEU A 68 0.60 -8.25 -7.95
CA LEU A 68 1.50 -8.98 -8.87
C LEU A 68 0.92 -10.36 -9.23
N LYS A 69 0.39 -11.10 -8.25
CA LYS A 69 -0.27 -12.39 -8.53
C LYS A 69 -1.44 -12.27 -9.52
N TYR A 70 -2.26 -11.21 -9.40
CA TYR A 70 -3.35 -10.98 -10.33
C TYR A 70 -2.84 -10.70 -11.75
N ILE A 71 -1.93 -9.72 -11.90
CA ILE A 71 -1.37 -9.32 -13.20
C ILE A 71 -0.67 -10.50 -13.90
N PHE A 72 0.07 -11.30 -13.15
CA PHE A 72 0.90 -12.38 -13.66
C PHE A 72 0.28 -13.77 -13.52
N LYS A 73 -1.01 -13.87 -13.18
CA LYS A 73 -1.78 -15.12 -13.06
C LYS A 73 -1.05 -16.22 -12.28
N ASP A 74 -0.55 -15.86 -11.10
CA ASP A 74 0.23 -16.75 -10.23
C ASP A 74 1.53 -17.33 -10.83
N ASP A 75 2.00 -16.83 -11.99
CA ASP A 75 3.30 -17.22 -12.55
C ASP A 75 4.44 -16.62 -11.70
N ILE A 76 5.02 -17.48 -10.85
CA ILE A 76 6.06 -17.11 -9.90
C ILE A 76 7.28 -16.49 -10.60
N LYS A 77 7.64 -16.94 -11.81
CA LYS A 77 8.81 -16.41 -12.52
C LYS A 77 8.54 -14.97 -12.96
N LEU A 78 7.37 -14.73 -13.56
CA LEU A 78 6.98 -13.39 -13.99
C LEU A 78 6.80 -12.44 -12.81
N ILE A 79 6.23 -12.92 -11.70
CA ILE A 79 6.10 -12.14 -10.45
C ILE A 79 7.48 -11.72 -9.93
N ASN A 80 8.44 -12.64 -9.89
CA ASN A 80 9.79 -12.33 -9.41
C ASN A 80 10.52 -11.33 -10.33
N ILE A 81 10.38 -11.48 -11.66
CA ILE A 81 10.93 -10.52 -12.63
C ILE A 81 10.29 -9.15 -12.44
N ALA A 82 8.96 -9.09 -12.27
CA ALA A 82 8.24 -7.84 -12.06
C ALA A 82 8.64 -7.16 -10.74
N ASP A 83 8.80 -7.93 -9.66
CA ASP A 83 9.28 -7.41 -8.37
C ASP A 83 10.70 -6.86 -8.49
N ASP A 84 11.59 -7.56 -9.20
CA ASP A 84 12.96 -7.12 -9.45
C ASP A 84 12.98 -5.79 -10.24
N TYR A 85 12.17 -5.68 -11.29
CA TYR A 85 12.06 -4.42 -12.04
C TYR A 85 11.59 -3.26 -11.17
N ILE A 86 10.58 -3.46 -10.33
CA ILE A 86 10.07 -2.42 -9.43
C ILE A 86 11.12 -2.02 -8.39
N ARG A 87 11.84 -2.99 -7.81
CA ARG A 87 12.87 -2.73 -6.78
C ARG A 87 14.09 -2.00 -7.31
N ASN A 88 14.41 -2.19 -8.59
CA ASN A 88 15.56 -1.58 -9.25
C ASN A 88 15.20 -0.35 -10.11
N ASP A 89 14.00 0.21 -9.92
CA ASP A 89 13.50 1.40 -10.64
C ASP A 89 13.46 1.23 -12.19
N LEU A 90 13.34 -0.02 -12.65
CA LEU A 90 13.20 -0.38 -14.06
C LEU A 90 11.73 -0.34 -14.48
N LEU A 91 11.10 0.82 -14.31
CA LEU A 91 9.65 0.97 -14.49
C LEU A 91 9.19 0.75 -15.93
N ASP A 92 10.05 1.02 -16.92
CA ASP A 92 9.70 0.81 -18.32
C ASP A 92 9.75 -0.67 -18.73
N ASP A 93 10.67 -1.44 -18.16
CA ASP A 93 10.69 -2.90 -18.30
C ASP A 93 9.47 -3.54 -17.61
N PHE A 94 9.11 -3.05 -16.42
CA PHE A 94 7.88 -3.46 -15.74
C PHE A 94 6.63 -3.17 -16.60
N LYS A 95 6.48 -1.94 -17.12
CA LYS A 95 5.34 -1.58 -18.00
C LYS A 95 5.30 -2.43 -19.26
N THR A 96 6.46 -2.75 -19.83
CA THR A 96 6.57 -3.61 -21.02
C THR A 96 6.08 -5.03 -20.71
N LEU A 97 6.49 -5.58 -19.58
CA LEU A 97 6.05 -6.89 -19.11
C LEU A 97 4.54 -6.93 -18.82
N VAL A 98 4.00 -5.89 -18.19
CA VAL A 98 2.55 -5.74 -17.95
C VAL A 98 1.79 -5.64 -19.27
N LYS A 99 2.28 -4.88 -20.25
CA LYS A 99 1.65 -4.74 -21.57
C LYS A 99 1.56 -6.09 -22.28
N TYR A 100 2.64 -6.87 -22.27
CA TYR A 100 2.65 -8.23 -22.81
C TYR A 100 1.59 -9.12 -22.14
N GLN A 101 1.44 -9.03 -20.81
CA GLN A 101 0.39 -9.76 -20.09
C GLN A 101 -1.02 -9.34 -20.48
N ILE A 102 -1.28 -8.05 -20.65
CA ILE A 102 -2.59 -7.54 -21.10
C ILE A 102 -2.90 -7.99 -22.53
N GLU A 103 -1.91 -8.01 -23.43
CA GLU A 103 -2.07 -8.50 -24.80
C GLU A 103 -2.36 -10.01 -24.83
N LYS A 104 -1.70 -10.77 -23.96
CA LYS A 104 -1.91 -12.22 -23.81
C LYS A 104 -3.24 -12.57 -23.14
N TYR A 105 -3.73 -11.71 -22.25
CA TYR A 105 -4.96 -11.90 -21.47
C TYR A 105 -5.85 -10.64 -21.49
N PRO A 106 -6.48 -10.31 -22.64
CA PRO A 106 -7.23 -9.07 -22.81
C PRO A 106 -8.40 -8.90 -21.83
N GLU A 107 -8.95 -9.99 -21.32
CA GLU A 107 -10.02 -10.00 -20.32
C GLU A 107 -9.61 -9.34 -18.98
N GLN A 108 -8.33 -9.31 -18.66
CA GLN A 108 -7.81 -8.70 -17.43
C GLN A 108 -7.80 -7.17 -17.45
N LYS A 109 -8.02 -6.54 -18.62
CA LYS A 109 -7.99 -5.08 -18.76
C LYS A 109 -9.13 -4.36 -18.03
N ASN A 110 -10.22 -5.07 -17.74
CA ASN A 110 -11.49 -4.47 -17.29
C ASN A 110 -11.89 -4.87 -15.85
N THR A 111 -10.98 -5.41 -15.04
CA THR A 111 -11.25 -5.77 -13.64
C THR A 111 -10.44 -4.89 -12.69
#